data_AF-A0A7X4YNX7-F1
#
_entry.id   AF-A0A7X4YNX7-F1
#
_cell.length_a   1.000
_cell.length_b   1.000
_cell.length_c   1.000
_cell.angle_alpha   90.00
_cell.angle_beta   90.00
_cell.angle_gamma   90.00
#
_symmetry.space_group_name_H-M   'P 1'
#
loop_
_entity.id
_entity.type
_entity.pdbx_description
1 polymer ?
#
loop_
_entity_poly.entity_id
_entity_poly.type
_entity_poly.pdbx_seq_one_letter_code
_entity_poly.pdbx_strand_id
1 'polypeptide(L)'
;MPIYLLSGKPSAFAVASAAPACYNTFSPYSGRRDTVRNLEEANVENVAFMIDTIKNKLRMASGAAMQATNFSLEKYEDLRDVYEIVAGKDKFSISEVEAIVSELGQLREK
;
A
#
# COMPACT_ATOMS: atom_id res chain seq x y z
N MET A 1 36.90 -47.54 -42.59
CA MET A 1 35.50 -47.10 -42.38
C MET A 1 35.45 -46.24 -41.13
N PRO A 2 35.60 -44.91 -41.22
CA PRO A 2 35.29 -44.02 -40.11
C PRO A 2 33.82 -43.58 -40.20
N ILE A 3 33.29 -42.92 -39.16
CA ILE A 3 32.15 -42.03 -39.37
C ILE A 3 31.26 -41.68 -38.14
N TYR A 4 31.72 -40.82 -37.20
CA TYR A 4 30.97 -39.72 -36.51
C TYR A 4 30.07 -40.04 -35.29
N LEU A 5 29.98 -39.24 -34.21
CA LEU A 5 30.60 -37.97 -33.79
C LEU A 5 30.14 -37.66 -32.35
N LEU A 6 31.05 -37.29 -31.44
CA LEU A 6 30.71 -36.62 -30.19
C LEU A 6 31.38 -35.24 -30.16
N SER A 7 30.62 -34.29 -29.62
CA SER A 7 31.03 -33.00 -29.01
C SER A 7 31.46 -31.85 -29.93
N GLY A 8 30.83 -30.68 -29.73
CA GLY A 8 31.55 -29.41 -29.81
C GLY A 8 30.80 -28.15 -30.27
N LYS A 9 30.25 -27.41 -29.29
CA LYS A 9 30.20 -25.93 -29.19
C LYS A 9 29.27 -25.15 -30.17
N PRO A 10 29.19 -23.81 -30.08
CA PRO A 10 28.62 -23.00 -28.99
C PRO A 10 27.60 -21.97 -29.54
N SER A 11 26.52 -21.64 -28.81
CA SER A 11 25.60 -20.58 -29.26
C SER A 11 26.09 -19.21 -28.79
N ALA A 12 26.58 -18.43 -29.75
CA ALA A 12 26.76 -16.98 -29.70
C ALA A 12 25.45 -16.28 -29.26
N PHE A 13 25.49 -15.29 -28.36
CA PHE A 13 25.75 -13.87 -28.60
C PHE A 13 24.71 -13.21 -29.53
N ALA A 14 23.76 -12.48 -28.95
CA ALA A 14 23.23 -11.23 -29.52
C ALA A 14 22.36 -10.48 -28.50
N VAL A 15 22.59 -9.18 -28.47
CA VAL A 15 22.14 -8.14 -27.54
C VAL A 15 20.82 -7.49 -28.01
N ALA A 16 19.96 -7.08 -27.07
CA ALA A 16 18.99 -5.98 -27.20
C ALA A 16 18.51 -5.59 -25.79
N SER A 17 19.04 -4.54 -25.16
CA SER A 17 18.58 -3.15 -25.26
C SER A 17 17.09 -2.95 -24.95
N ALA A 18 16.76 -2.68 -23.67
CA ALA A 18 15.67 -1.77 -23.30
C ALA A 18 15.76 -1.36 -21.82
N ALA A 19 16.19 -0.11 -21.60
CA ALA A 19 15.89 0.87 -20.55
C ALA A 19 15.64 0.45 -19.07
N PRO A 20 16.08 1.30 -18.11
CA PRO A 20 15.74 1.15 -16.70
C PRO A 20 14.29 1.57 -16.50
N ALA A 21 13.39 0.60 -16.35
CA ALA A 21 12.10 0.90 -15.75
C ALA A 21 12.35 1.13 -14.25
N CYS A 22 12.58 2.39 -13.89
CA CYS A 22 12.35 2.91 -12.56
C CYS A 22 11.05 2.28 -12.07
N TYR A 23 11.15 1.38 -11.10
CA TYR A 23 10.03 0.63 -10.53
C TYR A 23 9.18 1.63 -9.75
N ASN A 24 8.40 2.44 -10.47
CA ASN A 24 7.25 3.11 -9.93
C ASN A 24 6.20 2.01 -9.80
N THR A 25 6.17 1.38 -8.62
CA THR A 25 5.06 0.53 -8.22
C THR A 25 3.82 1.38 -8.12
N PHE A 26 3.18 1.60 -9.25
CA PHE A 26 1.75 1.86 -9.28
C PHE A 26 1.10 0.55 -8.80
N SER A 27 0.88 0.45 -7.48
CA SER A 27 0.21 -0.69 -6.86
C SER A 27 -1.20 -0.81 -7.45
N PRO A 28 -1.52 -1.87 -8.21
CA PRO A 28 -2.73 -1.93 -9.02
C PRO A 28 -3.91 -2.52 -8.24
N TYR A 29 -4.03 -2.26 -6.95
CA TYR A 29 -5.22 -2.67 -6.19
C TYR A 29 -6.35 -1.65 -6.36
N SER A 30 -6.86 -1.63 -7.59
CA SER A 30 -8.20 -1.20 -7.93
C SER A 30 -9.18 -2.34 -7.65
N GLY A 31 -10.11 -2.11 -6.72
CA GLY A 31 -11.49 -2.60 -6.84
C GLY A 31 -11.89 -3.87 -6.07
N ARG A 32 -12.81 -3.66 -5.12
CA ARG A 32 -13.87 -4.58 -4.66
C ARG A 32 -13.43 -5.92 -4.05
N ARG A 33 -13.24 -5.88 -2.74
CA ARG A 33 -14.09 -6.56 -1.73
C ARG A 33 -13.56 -6.10 -0.39
N ASP A 34 -14.32 -5.28 0.33
CA ASP A 34 -14.08 -4.99 1.73
C ASP A 34 -14.29 -6.33 2.46
N THR A 35 -13.22 -7.13 2.52
CA THR A 35 -13.20 -8.39 3.25
C THR A 35 -13.64 -8.05 4.65
N VAL A 36 -14.70 -8.71 5.12
CA VAL A 36 -15.28 -8.59 6.46
C VAL A 36 -14.20 -8.98 7.49
N ARG A 37 -13.25 -8.08 7.72
CA ARG A 37 -12.25 -8.17 8.77
C ARG A 37 -12.93 -7.66 10.01
N ASN A 38 -12.88 -8.44 11.07
CA ASN A 38 -13.35 -7.99 12.36
C ASN A 38 -12.35 -6.95 12.90
N LEU A 39 -12.76 -5.68 12.90
CA LEU A 39 -11.98 -4.53 13.40
C LEU A 39 -12.32 -4.22 14.86
N GLU A 40 -13.00 -5.12 15.58
CA GLU A 40 -13.32 -4.95 17.00
C GLU A 40 -12.09 -5.18 17.90
N GLU A 41 -11.11 -5.95 17.43
CA GLU A 41 -9.87 -6.19 18.18
C GLU A 41 -8.77 -5.19 17.81
N ALA A 42 -8.19 -4.55 18.82
CA ALA A 42 -7.03 -3.69 18.67
C ALA A 42 -5.77 -4.53 18.38
N ASN A 43 -5.42 -4.64 17.11
CA ASN A 43 -4.23 -5.35 16.63
C ASN A 43 -3.47 -4.51 15.59
N VAL A 44 -2.15 -4.70 15.52
CA VAL A 44 -1.23 -4.01 14.61
C VAL A 44 -1.63 -4.23 13.15
N GLU A 45 -2.11 -5.42 12.81
CA GLU A 45 -2.60 -5.74 11.46
C GLU A 45 -3.83 -4.92 11.09
N ASN A 46 -4.75 -4.71 12.04
CA ASN A 46 -5.96 -3.91 11.86
C ASN A 46 -5.61 -2.42 11.73
N VAL A 47 -4.67 -1.92 12.54
CA VAL A 47 -4.13 -0.56 12.41
C VAL A 47 -3.55 -0.35 11.01
N ALA A 48 -2.69 -1.26 10.56
CA ALA A 48 -2.09 -1.18 9.23
C ALA A 48 -3.13 -1.17 8.11
N PHE A 49 -4.14 -2.03 8.24
CA PHE A 49 -5.25 -2.10 7.28
C PHE A 49 -6.08 -0.80 7.23
N MET A 50 -6.44 -0.24 8.39
CA MET A 50 -7.22 1.00 8.46
C MET A 50 -6.45 2.16 7.82
N ILE A 51 -5.17 2.30 8.17
CA ILE A 51 -4.29 3.33 7.63
C ILE A 51 -4.11 3.20 6.11
N ASP A 52 -3.91 1.98 5.60
CA ASP A 52 -3.78 1.74 4.15
C ASP A 52 -5.08 2.12 3.41
N THR A 53 -6.22 1.73 3.97
CA THR A 53 -7.53 2.07 3.42
C THR A 53 -7.74 3.58 3.35
N ILE A 54 -7.43 4.29 4.44
CA ILE A 54 -7.56 5.75 4.50
C ILE A 54 -6.66 6.43 3.46
N LYS A 55 -5.38 6.03 3.35
CA LYS A 55 -4.46 6.55 2.33
C LYS A 55 -5.02 6.40 0.92
N ASN A 56 -5.50 5.20 0.61
CA ASN A 56 -6.02 4.88 -0.72
C ASN A 56 -7.28 5.71 -1.02
N LYS A 57 -8.18 5.85 -0.05
CA LYS A 57 -9.41 6.64 -0.22
C LYS A 57 -9.14 8.13 -0.36
N LEU A 58 -8.23 8.68 0.43
CA LEU A 58 -7.83 10.09 0.34
C LEU A 58 -6.87 10.37 -0.81
N ARG A 59 -6.44 9.34 -1.56
CA ARG A 59 -5.44 9.42 -2.63
C ARG A 59 -4.16 10.14 -2.19
N MET A 60 -3.77 9.95 -0.94
CA MET A 60 -2.58 10.57 -0.38
C MET A 60 -1.34 9.84 -0.88
N ALA A 61 -0.35 10.57 -1.40
CA ALA A 61 0.98 10.02 -1.59
C ALA A 61 1.53 9.57 -0.22
N SER A 62 2.27 8.47 -0.18
CA SER A 62 2.78 7.86 1.06
C SER A 62 3.68 8.83 1.84
N GLY A 63 3.09 9.67 2.69
CA GLY A 63 3.82 10.55 3.59
C GLY A 63 4.29 9.79 4.82
N ALA A 64 5.45 10.17 5.37
CA ALA A 64 5.99 9.61 6.63
C ALA A 64 5.00 9.68 7.80
N ALA A 65 4.02 10.59 7.74
CA ALA A 65 2.96 10.75 8.73
C ALA A 65 1.94 9.59 8.77
N MET A 66 1.90 8.74 7.75
CA MET A 66 0.88 7.71 7.61
C MET A 66 1.44 6.28 7.77
N GLN A 67 2.58 6.09 8.42
CA GLN A 67 3.05 4.74 8.70
C GLN A 67 2.26 4.13 9.87
N ALA A 68 1.79 2.89 9.71
CA ALA A 68 1.03 2.19 10.76
C ALA A 68 1.85 2.02 12.05
N THR A 69 3.17 1.97 11.94
CA THR A 69 4.12 1.89 13.05
C THR A 69 4.16 3.13 13.94
N ASN A 70 3.60 4.26 13.48
CA ASN A 70 3.52 5.50 14.24
C ASN A 70 2.23 5.63 15.07
N PHE A 71 1.36 4.61 15.02
CA PHE A 71 0.11 4.56 15.76
C PHE A 71 0.18 3.42 16.79
N SER A 72 -0.02 3.77 18.05
CA SER A 72 -0.11 2.81 19.14
C SER A 72 -1.53 2.26 19.30
N LEU A 73 -1.64 1.06 19.84
CA LEU A 73 -2.93 0.40 20.09
C LEU A 73 -3.82 1.18 21.07
N GLU A 74 -3.24 2.03 21.91
CA GLU A 74 -4.00 2.93 22.79
C GLU A 74 -4.87 3.93 22.01
N LYS A 75 -4.47 4.25 20.77
CA LYS A 75 -5.17 5.16 19.86
C LYS A 75 -5.99 4.42 18.81
N TYR A 76 -6.24 3.13 19.02
CA TYR A 76 -6.99 2.30 18.10
C TYR A 76 -8.42 2.78 17.91
N GLU A 77 -9.11 3.13 19.00
CA GLU A 77 -10.49 3.65 18.97
C GLU A 77 -10.56 4.95 18.16
N ASP A 78 -9.69 5.92 18.48
CA ASP A 78 -9.64 7.20 17.75
C ASP A 78 -9.36 6.98 16.24
N LEU A 79 -8.48 6.04 15.89
CA LEU A 79 -8.18 5.69 14.50
C LEU A 79 -9.38 5.02 13.80
N ARG A 80 -10.11 4.18 14.54
CA ARG A 80 -11.31 3.50 14.04
C ARG A 80 -12.41 4.49 13.72
N ASP A 81 -12.64 5.50 14.55
CA ASP A 81 -13.62 6.55 14.29
C ASP A 81 -13.34 7.25 12.96
N VAL A 82 -12.09 7.63 12.71
CA VAL A 82 -11.66 8.23 11.44
C VAL A 82 -11.85 7.25 10.28
N TYR A 83 -11.49 5.98 10.47
CA TYR A 83 -11.68 4.94 9.47
C TYR A 83 -13.16 4.78 9.11
N GLU A 84 -14.09 4.77 10.06
CA GLU A 84 -15.52 4.60 9.80
C GLU A 84 -16.08 5.76 8.96
N ILE A 85 -15.66 7.00 9.24
CA ILE A 85 -16.01 8.18 8.43
C ILE A 85 -15.50 8.02 7.00
N VAL A 86 -14.24 7.60 6.86
CA VAL A 86 -13.59 7.44 5.56
C VAL A 86 -14.16 6.26 4.78
N ALA A 87 -14.49 5.16 5.46
CA ALA A 87 -15.09 3.96 4.91
C ALA A 87 -16.52 4.24 4.42
N GLY A 88 -17.30 5.05 5.14
CA GLY A 88 -18.68 5.40 4.83
C GLY A 88 -18.88 6.32 3.62
N LYS A 89 -17.81 6.93 3.08
CA LYS A 89 -17.87 7.84 1.92
C LYS A 89 -16.86 7.47 0.83
N ASP A 90 -17.23 7.71 -0.43
CA ASP A 90 -16.35 7.46 -1.58
C ASP A 90 -15.59 8.69 -2.06
N LYS A 91 -16.11 9.90 -1.79
CA LYS A 91 -15.55 11.18 -2.26
C LYS A 91 -15.54 12.17 -1.10
N PHE A 92 -14.42 12.89 -0.99
CA PHE A 92 -14.22 13.92 0.02
C PHE A 92 -13.96 15.26 -0.66
N SER A 93 -14.55 16.31 -0.10
CA SER A 93 -14.22 17.70 -0.42
C SER A 93 -12.84 18.04 0.12
N ILE A 94 -12.19 19.08 -0.41
CA ILE A 94 -10.84 19.50 0.01
C ILE A 94 -10.77 19.72 1.53
N SER A 95 -11.74 20.44 2.10
CA SER A 95 -11.81 20.70 3.54
C SER A 95 -12.01 19.44 4.38
N GLU A 96 -12.72 18.42 3.86
CA GLU A 96 -12.89 17.14 4.55
C GLU A 96 -11.55 16.39 4.58
N VAL A 97 -10.82 16.37 3.48
CA VAL A 97 -9.48 15.76 3.42
C VAL A 97 -8.55 16.45 4.42
N GLU A 98 -8.51 17.78 4.46
CA GLU A 98 -7.68 18.54 5.41
C GLU A 98 -8.01 18.23 6.87
N ALA A 99 -9.30 18.17 7.21
CA ALA A 99 -9.75 17.83 8.56
C ALA A 99 -9.30 16.42 8.97
N ILE A 100 -9.52 15.42 8.10
CA ILE A 100 -9.13 14.03 8.35
C ILE A 100 -7.61 13.90 8.51
N VAL A 101 -6.84 14.58 7.65
CA VAL A 101 -5.38 14.57 7.73
C VAL A 101 -4.88 15.22 9.02
N SER A 102 -5.53 16.30 9.46
CA SER A 102 -5.22 16.96 10.74
C SER A 102 -5.47 16.02 11.92
N GLU A 103 -6.62 15.34 11.96
CA GLU A 103 -6.94 14.36 13.01
C GLU A 103 -5.93 13.22 13.05
N LEU A 104 -5.64 12.59 11.89
CA LEU A 104 -4.62 11.53 11.80
C LEU A 104 -3.23 12.00 12.24
N GLY A 105 -2.90 13.27 11.99
CA GLY A 105 -1.68 13.89 12.47
C GLY A 105 -1.60 14.03 13.99
N GLN A 106 -2.74 14.20 14.67
CA GLN A 106 -2.82 14.29 16.14
C GLN A 106 -2.74 12.91 16.82
N LEU A 107 -3.20 11.86 16.14
CA LEU A 107 -3.16 10.48 16.63
C LEU A 107 -1.76 9.87 16.60
N ARG A 108 -0.81 10.50 15.91
CA ARG A 108 0.58 10.05 15.88
C ARG A 108 1.24 10.26 17.24
N GLU A 109 1.79 9.19 17.78
CA GLU A 109 2.66 9.26 18.95
C GLU A 109 4.00 9.91 18.52
N LYS A 110 4.42 10.95 19.25
CA LYS A 110 5.63 11.72 18.96
C LYS A 110 6.88 11.09 19.56
#